data_AF-A0A957GRM4-F1
#
_entry.id   AF-A0A957GRM4-F1
#
_cell.length_a   1.000
_cell.length_b   1.000
_cell.length_c   1.000
_cell.angle_alpha   90.00
_cell.angle_beta   90.00
_cell.angle_gamma   90.00
#
_symmetry.space_group_name_H-M   'P 1'
#
loop_
_entity.id
_entity.type
_entity.pdbx_description
1 polymer ?
#
loop_
_entity_poly.entity_id
_entity_poly.type
_entity_poly.pdbx_seq_one_letter_code
_entity_poly.pdbx_strand_id
1 'polypeptide(L)'
;CSALWDYETEGDPLPTVGMLTIVLDGAGQPLCIIETTEVTIRPYNEVDAQFAYEEGEDDRSLQSWRAGHRRFFTRTLSKIGRTFSEEMPLVCERFRLLYPKPVDSNQ
;
A
#
# COMPACT_ATOMS: atom_id res chain seq x y z
N CYS A 1 -0.85 0.55 1.38
CA CYS A 1 -1.56 -0.76 1.44
C CYS A 1 -2.92 -0.65 0.75
N SER A 2 -3.58 -1.77 0.44
CA SER A 2 -4.92 -1.82 -0.18
C SER A 2 -5.89 -2.66 0.65
N ALA A 3 -7.21 -2.55 0.40
CA ALA A 3 -8.19 -3.40 1.07
C ALA A 3 -8.29 -4.74 0.33
N LEU A 4 -8.22 -5.86 1.05
CA LEU A 4 -8.42 -7.18 0.44
C LEU A 4 -9.79 -7.29 -0.24
N TRP A 5 -10.80 -6.62 0.31
CA TRP A 5 -12.15 -6.58 -0.25
C TRP A 5 -12.22 -5.98 -1.66
N ASP A 6 -11.29 -5.10 -2.04
CA ASP A 6 -11.27 -4.55 -3.40
C ASP A 6 -10.94 -5.68 -4.40
N TYR A 7 -9.88 -6.46 -4.13
CA TYR A 7 -9.51 -7.64 -4.95
C TYR A 7 -10.61 -8.70 -5.00
N GLU A 8 -11.25 -8.99 -3.86
CA GLU A 8 -12.36 -9.96 -3.81
C GLU A 8 -13.57 -9.50 -4.64
N THR A 9 -13.81 -8.18 -4.68
CA THR A 9 -14.94 -7.61 -5.44
C THR A 9 -14.65 -7.59 -6.93
N GLU A 10 -13.42 -7.24 -7.32
CA GLU A 10 -13.00 -7.11 -8.72
C GLU A 10 -12.62 -8.47 -9.35
N GLY A 11 -12.32 -9.47 -8.51
CA GLY A 11 -11.82 -10.78 -8.96
C GLY A 11 -10.35 -10.75 -9.36
N ASP A 12 -9.63 -9.69 -8.97
CA ASP A 12 -8.23 -9.48 -9.32
C ASP A 12 -7.30 -10.33 -8.44
N PRO A 13 -6.18 -10.83 -9.01
CA PRO A 13 -5.20 -11.55 -8.23
C PRO A 13 -4.51 -10.63 -7.23
N LEU A 14 -4.15 -11.18 -6.07
CA LEU A 14 -3.30 -10.48 -5.12
C LEU A 14 -1.90 -10.26 -5.68
N PRO A 15 -1.21 -9.18 -5.25
CA PRO A 15 0.22 -9.01 -5.51
C PRO A 15 1.01 -10.21 -4.97
N THR A 16 2.14 -10.49 -5.63
CA THR A 16 3.04 -11.59 -5.23
C THR A 16 4.47 -11.09 -5.12
N VAL A 17 5.26 -11.75 -4.27
CA VAL A 17 6.69 -11.44 -4.15
C VAL A 17 7.39 -11.67 -5.49
N GLY A 18 8.19 -10.70 -5.92
CA GLY A 18 8.85 -10.65 -7.22
C GLY A 18 8.03 -9.97 -8.33
N MET A 19 6.79 -9.55 -8.04
CA MET A 19 5.99 -8.78 -9.00
C MET A 19 6.65 -7.44 -9.30
N LEU A 20 6.73 -7.10 -10.59
CA LEU A 20 7.25 -5.81 -11.06
C LEU A 20 6.09 -4.87 -11.41
N THR A 21 6.10 -3.67 -10.83
CA THR A 21 5.07 -2.65 -11.08
C THR A 21 5.71 -1.38 -11.63
N ILE A 22 5.14 -0.86 -12.72
CA ILE A 22 5.45 0.48 -13.23
C ILE A 22 4.58 1.47 -12.46
N VAL A 23 5.21 2.31 -11.65
CA VAL A 23 4.53 3.40 -10.94
C VAL A 23 4.42 4.59 -11.86
N LEU A 24 3.23 5.18 -11.96
CA LEU A 24 2.97 6.38 -12.74
C LEU A 24 2.92 7.61 -11.82
N ASP A 25 3.29 8.78 -12.34
CA ASP A 25 3.08 10.05 -11.67
C ASP A 25 1.61 10.54 -11.79
N GLY A 26 1.31 11.69 -11.20
CA GLY A 26 -0.04 12.28 -11.25
C GLY A 26 -0.51 12.72 -12.64
N ALA A 27 0.38 12.76 -13.63
CA ALA A 27 0.08 13.03 -15.04
C ALA A 27 -0.01 11.73 -15.88
N GLY A 28 0.11 10.56 -15.25
CA GLY A 28 0.07 9.25 -15.90
C GLY A 28 1.35 8.87 -16.63
N GLN A 29 2.48 9.56 -16.39
CA GLN A 29 3.77 9.23 -16.98
C GLN A 29 4.52 8.21 -16.12
N PRO A 30 5.25 7.24 -16.70
CA PRO A 30 6.09 6.32 -15.94
C PRO A 30 7.13 7.05 -15.08
N LEU A 31 7.06 6.84 -13.78
CA LEU A 31 7.95 7.45 -12.79
C LEU A 31 9.06 6.49 -12.37
N CYS A 32 8.70 5.26 -12.01
CA CYS A 32 9.67 4.26 -11.56
C CYS A 32 9.18 2.81 -11.76
N ILE A 33 10.10 1.85 -11.59
CA ILE A 33 9.80 0.42 -11.50
C ILE A 33 10.12 -0.04 -10.09
N ILE A 34 9.17 -0.71 -9.46
CA ILE A 34 9.32 -1.33 -8.15
C ILE A 34 9.17 -2.85 -8.24
N GLU A 35 9.78 -3.57 -7.32
CA GLU A 35 9.59 -5.00 -7.12
C GLU A 35 9.01 -5.24 -5.73
N THR A 36 7.88 -5.96 -5.66
CA THR A 36 7.28 -6.38 -4.39
C THR A 36 8.19 -7.40 -3.70
N THR A 37 8.66 -7.07 -2.50
CA THR A 37 9.56 -7.92 -1.70
C THR A 37 8.85 -8.69 -0.60
N GLU A 38 7.69 -8.21 -0.17
CA GLU A 38 6.87 -8.84 0.86
C GLU A 38 5.40 -8.52 0.61
N VAL A 39 4.53 -9.51 0.83
CA VAL A 39 3.08 -9.34 0.86
C VAL A 39 2.54 -10.01 2.12
N THR A 40 1.83 -9.27 2.95
CA THR A 40 1.12 -9.81 4.12
C THR A 40 -0.33 -9.36 4.11
N ILE A 41 -1.20 -10.20 4.66
CA ILE A 41 -2.59 -9.81 4.94
C ILE A 41 -2.73 -9.66 6.44
N ARG A 42 -3.15 -8.48 6.90
CA ARG A 42 -3.41 -8.23 8.32
C ARG A 42 -4.59 -7.29 8.53
N PRO A 43 -5.29 -7.36 9.66
CA PRO A 43 -6.29 -6.39 10.05
C PRO A 43 -5.72 -4.96 10.11
N TYR A 44 -6.53 -3.97 9.73
CA TYR A 44 -6.16 -2.55 9.79
C TYR A 44 -5.65 -2.12 11.18
N ASN A 45 -6.28 -2.58 12.27
CA ASN A 45 -5.89 -2.24 13.64
C ASN A 45 -4.59 -2.90 14.11
N GLU A 46 -4.11 -3.93 13.40
CA GLU A 46 -2.85 -4.63 13.66
C GLU A 46 -1.68 -4.09 12.82
N VAL A 47 -1.90 -3.04 12.01
CA VAL A 47 -0.80 -2.30 11.40
C VAL A 47 0.02 -1.61 12.49
N ASP A 48 1.31 -1.90 12.49
CA ASP A 48 2.27 -1.40 13.46
C ASP A 48 2.95 -0.10 12.98
N ALA A 49 3.65 0.56 13.90
CA ALA A 49 4.33 1.82 13.61
C ALA A 49 5.49 1.66 12.61
N GLN A 50 6.09 0.47 12.51
CA GLN A 50 7.19 0.22 11.58
C GLN A 50 6.66 0.22 10.14
N PHE A 51 5.55 -0.48 9.88
CA PHE A 51 4.90 -0.46 8.58
C PHE A 51 4.44 0.95 8.19
N ALA A 52 3.77 1.66 9.11
CA ALA A 52 3.33 3.04 8.86
C ALA A 52 4.50 3.97 8.54
N TYR A 53 5.63 3.80 9.23
CA TYR A 53 6.84 4.59 8.97
C TYR A 53 7.46 4.28 7.59
N GLU A 54 7.48 3.00 7.20
CA GLU A 54 8.03 2.54 5.92
C GLU A 54 7.17 2.97 4.72
N GLU A 55 5.85 3.02 4.87
CA GLU A 55 4.94 3.54 3.85
C GLU A 55 5.18 5.03 3.60
N GLY A 56 5.62 5.76 4.63
CA GLY A 56 6.28 7.05 4.45
C GLY A 56 5.34 8.25 4.21
N GLU A 57 4.03 8.08 4.37
CA GLU A 57 3.03 9.13 4.25
C GLU A 57 3.09 10.17 5.40
N ASP A 58 2.67 11.40 5.12
CA ASP A 58 2.57 12.52 6.07
C ASP A 58 3.83 12.68 6.95
N ASP A 59 3.68 12.60 8.28
CA ASP A 59 4.75 12.72 9.27
C ASP A 59 5.37 11.36 9.66
N ARG A 60 5.03 10.29 8.93
CA ARG A 60 5.47 8.90 9.15
C ARG A 60 5.10 8.32 10.51
N SER A 61 4.11 8.91 11.19
CA SER A 61 3.59 8.38 12.45
C SER A 61 2.45 7.39 12.22
N LEU A 62 2.29 6.42 13.12
CA LEU A 62 1.13 5.52 13.11
C LEU A 62 -0.20 6.29 13.25
N GLN A 63 -0.19 7.44 13.93
CA GLN A 63 -1.39 8.25 14.12
C GLN A 63 -1.85 8.90 12.83
N SER A 64 -0.95 9.54 12.08
CA SER A 64 -1.27 10.16 10.78
C SER A 64 -1.69 9.09 9.78
N TRP A 65 -0.95 7.97 9.73
CA TRP A 65 -1.29 6.81 8.91
C TRP A 65 -2.73 6.34 9.17
N ARG A 66 -3.10 6.13 10.44
CA ARG A 66 -4.47 5.71 10.80
C ARG A 66 -5.52 6.75 10.38
N ALA A 67 -5.27 8.03 10.59
CA ALA A 67 -6.21 9.08 10.21
C ALA A 67 -6.39 9.18 8.69
N GLY A 68 -5.29 9.08 7.93
CA GLY A 68 -5.24 9.07 6.48
C GLY A 68 -5.98 7.88 5.89
N HIS A 69 -5.60 6.68 6.31
CA HIS A 69 -6.15 5.43 5.80
C HIS A 69 -7.63 5.23 6.17
N ARG A 70 -8.06 5.61 7.39
CA ARG A 70 -9.49 5.59 7.74
C ARG A 70 -10.31 6.46 6.79
N ARG A 71 -9.85 7.69 6.51
CA ARG A 71 -10.51 8.61 5.57
C ARG A 71 -10.54 8.04 4.14
N PHE A 72 -9.43 7.46 3.70
CA PHE A 72 -9.32 6.84 2.39
C PHE A 72 -10.31 5.68 2.24
N PHE A 73 -10.22 4.67 3.11
CA PHE A 73 -11.05 3.47 3.04
C PHE A 73 -12.53 3.75 3.28
N THR A 74 -12.88 4.69 4.18
CA THR A 74 -14.28 5.10 4.34
C THR A 74 -14.88 5.61 3.02
N ARG A 75 -14.09 6.34 2.22
CA ARG A 75 -14.53 6.85 0.91
C ARG A 75 -14.56 5.75 -0.15
N THR A 76 -13.53 4.92 -0.25
CA THR A 76 -13.41 3.94 -1.35
C THR A 76 -14.31 2.73 -1.16
N LEU A 77 -14.36 2.16 0.05
CA LEU A 77 -15.15 0.95 0.33
C LEU A 77 -16.65 1.13 0.07
N SER A 78 -17.17 2.35 0.25
CA SER A 78 -18.58 2.66 -0.04
C SER A 78 -18.96 2.35 -1.49
N LYS A 79 -18.00 2.43 -2.43
CA LYS A 79 -18.22 2.14 -3.85
C LYS A 79 -18.42 0.66 -4.14
N ILE A 80 -17.92 -0.22 -3.27
CA ILE A 80 -18.07 -1.67 -3.35
C ILE A 80 -19.08 -2.20 -2.31
N GLY A 81 -19.93 -1.32 -1.75
CA GLY A 81 -20.94 -1.70 -0.77
C GLY A 81 -20.39 -2.15 0.59
N ARG A 82 -19.13 -1.82 0.89
CA ARG A 82 -18.46 -2.11 2.16
C ARG A 82 -18.37 -0.85 3.03
N THR A 83 -18.25 -1.04 4.34
CA THR A 83 -18.01 0.05 5.30
C THR A 83 -16.68 -0.19 5.99
N PHE A 84 -15.96 0.90 6.29
CA PHE A 84 -14.72 0.82 7.06
C PHE A 84 -14.93 0.05 8.37
N SER A 85 -14.01 -0.86 8.67
CA SER A 85 -13.92 -1.59 9.93
C SER A 85 -12.48 -1.56 10.40
N GLU A 86 -12.25 -1.49 11.71
CA GLU A 86 -10.90 -1.63 12.26
C GLU A 86 -10.31 -3.03 12.04
N GLU A 87 -11.16 -4.03 11.82
CA GLU A 87 -10.78 -5.41 11.54
C GLU A 87 -10.73 -5.70 10.03
N MET A 88 -10.89 -4.68 9.17
CA MET A 88 -10.85 -4.91 7.72
C MET A 88 -9.48 -5.46 7.31
N PRO A 89 -9.44 -6.53 6.49
CA PRO A 89 -8.19 -7.10 6.02
C PRO A 89 -7.52 -6.16 5.00
N LEU A 90 -6.28 -5.81 5.27
CA LEU A 90 -5.42 -5.05 4.37
C LEU A 90 -4.41 -5.98 3.70
N VAL A 91 -4.15 -5.72 2.43
CA VAL A 91 -3.00 -6.25 1.70
C VAL A 91 -1.86 -5.24 1.88
N CYS A 92 -0.87 -5.63 2.67
CA CYS A 92 0.30 -4.84 3.03
C CYS A 92 1.48 -5.31 2.19
N GLU A 93 1.96 -4.43 1.30
CA GLU A 93 3.11 -4.70 0.43
C GLU A 93 4.33 -3.91 0.92
N ARG A 94 5.49 -4.57 0.91
CA ARG A 94 6.79 -3.89 0.87
C ARG A 94 7.38 -4.08 -0.51
N PHE A 95 8.09 -3.06 -0.98
CA PHE A 95 8.73 -3.09 -2.27
C PHE A 95 10.07 -2.38 -2.24
N ARG A 96 10.89 -2.66 -3.25
CA ARG A 96 12.14 -1.96 -3.51
C ARG A 96 12.11 -1.28 -4.86
N LEU A 97 12.76 -0.12 -4.95
CA LEU A 97 12.98 0.57 -6.22
C LEU A 97 14.01 -0.18 -7.07
N LEU A 98 13.66 -0.51 -8.31
CA LEU A 98 14.57 -1.07 -9.30
C LEU A 98 15.05 -0.03 -10.31
N TYR A 99 14.17 0.88 -10.72
CA TYR A 99 14.48 1.92 -11.70
C TYR A 99 13.83 3.27 -11.37
N PRO A 100 14.55 4.42 -11.41
CA PRO A 100 15.99 4.52 -11.67
C PRO A 100 16.78 3.77 -10.60
N LYS A 101 17.94 3.23 -10.98
CA LYS A 101 18.78 2.49 -10.02
C LYS A 101 19.11 3.44 -8.87
N PRO A 102 18.81 3.08 -7.61
CA PRO A 102 19.22 3.88 -6.47
C PRO A 102 20.73 4.14 -6.56
N VAL A 103 21.15 5.38 -6.32
CA VAL A 103 22.59 5.69 -6.22
C VAL A 103 23.11 4.99 -4.97
N ASP A 104 24.06 4.08 -5.12
CA ASP A 104 24.72 3.45 -3.99
C ASP A 104 25.50 4.55 -3.23
N SER A 105 25.05 4.92 -2.02
CA SER A 105 25.67 5.96 -1.20
C SER A 105 27.06 5.60 -0.62
N ASN A 106 27.74 4.60 -1.17
CA ASN A 106 29.02 4.08 -0.68
C ASN A 106 30.12 4.21 -1.74
N GLN A 107 30.38 5.45 -2.18
CA GLN A 107 31.62 5.80 -2.87
C GLN A 107 32.27 7.01 -2.22
#